data_AF-A0AAQ3WLH4-F1
#
_entry.id   AF-A0AAQ3WLH4-F1
#
_cell.length_a   1.000
_cell.length_b   1.000
_cell.length_c   1.000
_cell.angle_alpha   90.00
_cell.angle_beta   90.00
_cell.angle_gamma   90.00
#
_symmetry.space_group_name_H-M   'P 1'
#
loop_
_entity.id
_entity.type
_entity.pdbx_description
1 polymer ?
#
loop_
_entity_poly.entity_id
_entity_poly.type
_entity_poly.pdbx_seq_one_letter_code
_entity_poly.pdbx_strand_id
1 'polypeptide(L)'
;MMSSKELRTGFLDLAVGAPTQTEHQVNSSGDVSSEGSLQITCFTEDLHDVTLHFQIMKFSKQIYVWVGCNTAKFGHLYAAATTRPDNRVSVTSVLGGTSDNTGSSMARRLVLRTGLNIVLACNIPKDSPMLEAAVERKLVEKLKGLGYIGPTAGEANISTAR
;
A
#
# COMPACT_ATOMS: atom_id res chain seq x y z
N MET A 1 14.85 32.68 -10.46
CA MET A 1 13.51 32.08 -10.62
C MET A 1 13.56 31.19 -11.85
N MET A 2 13.61 29.87 -11.66
CA MET A 2 13.61 28.89 -12.76
C MET A 2 12.26 28.15 -12.79
N SER A 3 11.78 27.93 -14.01
CA SER A 3 10.39 27.59 -14.36
C SER A 3 10.07 26.11 -14.13
N SER A 4 8.91 25.83 -13.53
CA SER A 4 8.41 24.50 -13.11
C SER A 4 8.02 23.52 -14.25
N LYS A 5 8.72 23.50 -15.38
CA LYS A 5 8.31 22.70 -16.56
C LYS A 5 9.23 21.54 -16.95
N GLU A 6 10.37 21.34 -16.28
CA GLU A 6 11.35 20.31 -16.67
C GLU A 6 11.34 19.01 -15.84
N LEU A 7 10.37 18.80 -14.95
CA LEU A 7 10.35 17.60 -14.08
C LEU A 7 9.32 16.51 -14.49
N ARG A 8 8.76 16.55 -15.70
CA ARG A 8 7.72 15.59 -16.14
C ARG A 8 8.07 14.66 -17.30
N THR A 9 9.32 14.64 -17.77
CA THR A 9 9.68 13.92 -19.01
C THR A 9 10.59 12.71 -18.84
N GLY A 10 10.73 12.17 -17.64
CA GLY A 10 11.76 11.16 -17.37
C GLY A 10 11.33 9.82 -16.84
N PHE A 11 10.19 9.20 -17.24
CA PHE A 11 9.88 7.82 -16.79
C PHE A 11 9.05 6.93 -17.74
N LEU A 12 8.77 7.31 -18.99
CA LEU A 12 7.84 6.56 -19.86
C LEU A 12 8.40 6.19 -21.25
N ASP A 13 9.69 5.85 -21.35
CA ASP A 13 10.19 5.28 -22.60
C ASP A 13 11.03 4.02 -22.39
N LEU A 14 10.34 2.89 -22.41
CA LEU A 14 10.94 1.62 -22.80
C LEU A 14 9.91 0.82 -23.59
N ALA A 15 9.60 1.28 -24.81
CA ALA A 15 8.89 0.49 -25.80
C ALA A 15 9.91 -0.32 -26.62
N VAL A 16 9.80 -1.65 -26.59
CA VAL A 16 10.43 -2.53 -27.57
C VAL A 16 9.34 -3.43 -28.16
N GLY A 17 9.14 -3.27 -29.47
CA GLY A 17 8.54 -4.28 -30.35
C GLY A 17 7.14 -3.95 -30.88
N ALA A 18 7.05 -3.26 -32.02
CA ALA A 18 5.97 -3.46 -32.98
C ALA A 18 6.34 -4.65 -33.90
N PRO A 19 5.36 -5.40 -34.46
CA PRO A 19 4.87 -4.97 -35.77
C PRO A 19 3.36 -5.20 -36.06
N THR A 20 2.89 -4.38 -37.01
CA THR A 20 1.87 -4.62 -38.05
C THR A 20 0.39 -4.72 -37.70
N GLN A 21 -0.37 -3.80 -38.29
CA GLN A 21 -1.83 -3.75 -38.38
C GLN A 21 -2.39 -4.90 -39.23
N THR A 22 -3.45 -5.54 -38.74
CA THR A 22 -4.51 -6.13 -39.56
C THR A 22 -5.83 -5.95 -38.82
N GLU A 23 -6.76 -5.24 -39.44
CA GLU A 23 -8.15 -5.13 -39.00
C GLU A 23 -8.80 -6.51 -38.99
N HIS A 24 -9.35 -6.91 -37.84
CA HIS A 24 -10.42 -7.90 -37.81
C HIS A 24 -11.29 -7.68 -36.57
N GLN A 25 -12.50 -7.21 -36.81
CA GLN A 25 -13.56 -7.11 -35.84
C GLN A 25 -14.00 -8.53 -35.44
N VAL A 26 -13.75 -8.92 -34.19
CA VAL A 26 -14.34 -10.12 -33.57
C VAL A 26 -14.71 -9.77 -32.14
N ASN A 27 -16.01 -9.79 -31.85
CA ASN A 27 -16.54 -9.77 -30.49
C ASN A 27 -16.00 -10.98 -29.73
N SER A 28 -15.25 -10.75 -28.65
CA SER A 28 -14.91 -11.80 -27.70
C SER A 28 -14.82 -11.22 -26.30
N SER A 29 -15.79 -11.60 -25.48
CA SER A 29 -15.79 -11.46 -24.03
C SER A 29 -14.55 -12.16 -23.48
N GLY A 30 -13.56 -11.39 -23.03
CA GLY A 30 -12.33 -11.90 -22.44
C GLY A 30 -11.97 -11.08 -21.21
N ASP A 31 -12.11 -11.71 -20.05
CA ASP A 31 -11.55 -11.27 -18.78
C ASP A 31 -10.04 -11.05 -18.95
N VAL A 32 -9.60 -9.79 -19.08
CA VAL A 32 -8.19 -9.44 -18.89
C VAL A 32 -7.97 -9.34 -17.39
N SER A 33 -7.76 -10.51 -16.78
CA SER A 33 -7.08 -10.60 -15.49
C SER A 33 -5.71 -9.93 -15.67
N SER A 34 -5.60 -8.70 -15.18
CA SER A 34 -4.38 -7.89 -15.11
C SER A 34 -3.39 -8.49 -14.09
N GLU A 35 -3.00 -9.75 -14.29
CA GLU A 35 -1.92 -10.39 -13.55
C GLU A 35 -0.58 -9.91 -14.14
N GLY A 36 0.06 -8.94 -13.49
CA GLY A 36 1.49 -8.71 -13.70
C GLY A 36 1.99 -7.28 -13.57
N SER A 37 1.13 -6.26 -13.65
CA SER A 37 1.58 -4.87 -13.52
C SER A 37 1.69 -4.46 -12.06
N LEU A 38 2.88 -4.02 -11.64
CA LEU A 38 3.11 -3.33 -10.36
C LEU A 38 2.15 -2.13 -10.24
N GLN A 39 1.28 -2.14 -9.24
CA GLN A 39 0.37 -1.01 -9.01
C GLN A 39 0.97 -0.09 -7.96
N ILE A 40 1.28 1.15 -8.36
CA ILE A 40 1.83 2.18 -7.48
C ILE A 40 0.75 3.24 -7.24
N THR A 41 0.52 3.58 -5.97
CA THR A 41 -0.41 4.64 -5.57
C THR A 41 0.29 5.58 -4.61
N CYS A 42 0.32 6.86 -4.95
CA CYS A 42 0.87 7.92 -4.10
C CYS A 42 -0.22 8.91 -3.72
N PHE A 43 -0.24 9.35 -2.46
CA PHE A 43 -1.15 10.40 -2.01
C PHE A 43 -0.56 11.14 -0.82
N THR A 44 -1.15 12.28 -0.49
CA THR A 44 -0.74 13.14 0.63
C THR A 44 -1.98 13.55 1.42
N GLU A 45 -1.83 13.69 2.74
CA GLU A 45 -2.90 14.10 3.65
C GLU A 45 -2.34 15.09 4.67
N ASP A 46 -3.05 16.21 4.86
CA ASP A 46 -2.71 17.20 5.88
C ASP A 46 -3.52 16.96 7.16
N LEU A 47 -2.84 16.91 8.31
CA LEU A 47 -3.44 16.67 9.61
C LEU A 47 -2.80 17.56 10.67
N HIS A 48 -3.54 18.55 11.18
CA HIS A 48 -3.13 19.42 12.30
C HIS A 48 -1.67 19.90 12.18
N ASP A 49 -1.34 20.56 11.07
CA ASP A 49 0.00 21.09 10.72
C ASP A 49 1.07 20.06 10.36
N VAL A 50 0.69 18.78 10.24
CA VAL A 50 1.55 17.71 9.74
C VAL A 50 1.10 17.29 8.34
N THR A 51 2.03 17.26 7.39
CA THR A 51 1.78 16.70 6.05
C THR A 51 2.31 15.27 5.98
N LEU A 52 1.41 14.32 5.73
CA LEU A 52 1.72 12.90 5.60
C LEU A 52 1.79 12.52 4.13
N HIS A 53 2.88 11.88 3.73
CA HIS A 53 3.06 11.36 2.38
C HIS A 53 2.99 9.84 2.41
N PHE A 54 2.22 9.28 1.47
CA PHE A 54 2.01 7.85 1.36
C PHE A 54 2.41 7.36 -0.02
N GLN A 55 3.04 6.20 -0.06
CA GLN A 55 3.27 5.44 -1.27
C GLN A 55 2.96 3.97 -1.01
N ILE A 56 2.12 3.38 -1.84
CA ILE A 56 1.72 1.98 -1.78
C ILE A 56 2.12 1.33 -3.09
N MET A 57 2.82 0.20 -3.00
CA MET A 57 3.13 -0.64 -4.16
C MET A 57 2.57 -2.04 -3.93
N LYS A 58 1.66 -2.47 -4.80
CA LYS A 58 1.06 -3.80 -4.75
C LYS A 58 1.72 -4.73 -5.75
N PHE A 59 2.23 -5.84 -5.21
CA PHE A 59 2.74 -6.99 -5.94
C PHE A 59 1.72 -8.15 -5.83
N SER A 60 1.99 -9.30 -6.45
CA SER A 60 1.04 -10.42 -6.47
C SER A 60 0.71 -10.99 -5.09
N LYS A 61 1.68 -11.02 -4.16
CA LYS A 61 1.52 -11.63 -2.81
C LYS A 61 2.04 -10.75 -1.67
N GLN A 62 2.42 -9.52 -1.96
CA GLN A 62 2.94 -8.58 -0.98
C GLN A 62 2.53 -7.15 -1.31
N ILE A 63 2.50 -6.31 -0.29
CA ILE A 63 2.34 -4.87 -0.44
C ILE A 63 3.52 -4.20 0.26
N TYR A 64 4.16 -3.28 -0.46
CA TYR A 64 5.08 -2.32 0.14
C TYR A 64 4.32 -1.02 0.45
N VAL A 65 4.54 -0.47 1.63
CA VAL A 65 3.99 0.81 2.07
C VAL A 65 5.13 1.68 2.58
N TRP A 66 5.16 2.92 2.13
CA TRP A 66 6.01 3.96 2.69
C TRP A 66 5.16 5.11 3.22
N VAL A 67 5.51 5.58 4.43
CA VAL A 67 4.89 6.71 5.09
C VAL A 67 5.96 7.71 5.51
N GLY A 68 5.92 8.90 4.91
CA GLY A 68 6.71 10.07 5.31
C GLY A 68 5.87 11.08 6.10
N CYS A 69 6.53 11.84 6.98
CA CYS A 69 5.91 12.86 7.82
C CYS A 69 6.71 14.16 7.69
N ASN A 70 6.08 15.23 7.20
CA ASN A 70 6.61 16.58 6.89
C ASN A 70 7.75 16.63 5.86
N THR A 71 8.58 15.60 5.83
CA THR A 71 9.73 15.42 4.96
C THR A 71 9.69 14.01 4.39
N ALA A 72 10.17 13.84 3.17
CA ALA A 72 10.30 12.55 2.51
C ALA A 72 11.52 11.77 3.01
N LYS A 73 11.65 11.64 4.33
CA LYS A 73 12.72 10.85 4.96
C LYS A 73 12.36 9.39 4.97
N PHE A 74 13.35 8.56 4.65
CA PHE A 74 13.25 7.13 4.89
C PHE A 74 13.31 6.88 6.41
N GLY A 75 12.33 6.13 6.93
CA GLY A 75 12.21 5.84 8.34
C GLY A 75 12.71 4.43 8.69
N HIS A 76 12.11 3.87 9.74
CA HIS A 76 12.32 2.45 10.07
C HIS A 76 11.55 1.56 9.10
N LEU A 77 12.11 0.38 8.81
CA LEU A 77 11.53 -0.60 7.89
C LEU A 77 11.15 -1.87 8.65
N TYR A 78 9.91 -2.30 8.46
CA TYR A 78 9.35 -3.50 9.09
C TYR A 78 8.87 -4.46 8.01
N ALA A 79 9.11 -5.75 8.21
CA ALA A 79 8.52 -6.81 7.40
C ALA A 79 7.59 -7.65 8.27
N ALA A 80 6.36 -7.86 7.80
CA ALA A 80 5.34 -8.62 8.49
C ALA A 80 4.71 -9.66 7.55
N ALA A 81 4.54 -10.88 8.04
CA ALA A 81 3.97 -11.99 7.27
C ALA A 81 3.26 -12.98 8.19
N THR A 82 2.22 -13.64 7.68
CA THR A 82 1.61 -14.80 8.34
C THR A 82 2.53 -16.01 8.26
N THR A 83 2.80 -16.66 9.39
CA THR A 83 3.59 -17.90 9.48
C THR A 83 2.70 -19.10 9.73
N ARG A 84 2.98 -20.21 9.03
CA ARG A 84 2.36 -21.52 9.28
C ARG A 84 3.06 -22.24 10.44
N PRO A 85 2.41 -23.17 11.16
CA PRO A 85 1.03 -23.63 10.98
C PRO A 85 -0.04 -22.73 11.62
N ASP A 86 0.29 -21.96 12.66
CA ASP A 86 -0.71 -21.25 13.50
C ASP A 86 -1.29 -19.95 12.91
N ASN A 87 -0.97 -19.63 11.66
CA ASN A 87 -1.33 -18.38 10.97
C ASN A 87 -1.03 -17.10 11.78
N ARG A 88 -0.06 -17.17 12.69
CA ARG A 88 0.39 -16.03 13.50
C ARG A 88 1.15 -15.06 12.62
N VAL A 89 0.99 -13.76 12.87
CA VAL A 89 1.77 -12.75 12.13
C VAL A 89 3.11 -12.53 12.81
N SER A 90 4.20 -12.87 12.12
CA SER A 90 5.55 -12.52 12.55
C SER A 90 5.93 -11.17 11.98
N VAL A 91 6.57 -10.34 12.80
CA VAL A 91 7.07 -9.02 12.39
C VAL A 91 8.53 -8.92 12.77
N THR A 92 9.34 -8.37 11.88
CA THR A 92 10.75 -8.08 12.13
C THR A 92 11.11 -6.67 11.67
N SER A 93 12.04 -6.04 12.38
CA SER A 93 12.66 -4.79 11.96
C SER A 93 13.80 -5.12 11.00
N VAL A 94 13.73 -4.59 9.76
CA VAL A 94 14.73 -4.83 8.71
C VAL A 94 15.78 -3.72 8.71
N LEU A 95 15.35 -2.47 8.88
CA LEU A 95 16.25 -1.32 8.91
C LEU A 95 15.84 -0.36 10.03
N GLY A 96 16.73 -0.22 11.01
CA GLY A 96 16.47 0.56 12.22
C GLY A 96 15.27 0.03 13.00
N GLY A 97 14.88 0.73 14.06
CA GLY A 97 13.73 0.36 14.88
C GLY A 97 13.97 -0.84 15.79
N THR A 98 13.16 -0.91 16.84
CA THR A 98 13.04 -2.03 17.79
C THR A 98 11.77 -2.83 17.48
N SER A 99 11.58 -4.02 18.03
CA SER A 99 10.41 -4.87 17.75
C SER A 99 9.10 -4.35 18.37
N ASP A 100 9.17 -3.40 19.30
CA ASP A 100 8.10 -2.93 20.17
C ASP A 100 7.57 -1.52 19.84
N ASN A 101 7.93 -0.97 18.68
CA ASN A 101 7.44 0.35 18.26
C ASN A 101 6.15 0.27 17.43
N THR A 102 5.50 1.42 17.26
CA THR A 102 4.25 1.57 16.52
C THR A 102 4.31 0.99 15.10
N GLY A 103 5.44 1.14 14.40
CA GLY A 103 5.61 0.62 13.04
C GLY A 103 5.46 -0.90 12.97
N SER A 104 6.01 -1.65 13.93
CA SER A 104 5.88 -3.10 13.98
C SER A 104 4.42 -3.52 14.24
N SER A 105 3.73 -2.83 15.14
CA SER A 105 2.33 -3.09 15.47
C SER A 105 1.38 -2.75 14.31
N MET A 106 1.67 -1.67 13.59
CA MET A 106 0.92 -1.27 12.40
C MET A 106 1.10 -2.30 11.28
N ALA A 107 2.34 -2.69 10.97
CA ALA A 107 2.63 -3.72 9.98
C ALA A 107 1.89 -5.04 10.29
N ARG A 108 1.88 -5.44 11.57
CA ARG A 108 1.13 -6.61 12.04
C ARG A 108 -0.36 -6.51 11.73
N ARG A 109 -0.99 -5.39 12.07
CA ARG A 109 -2.43 -5.18 11.85
C ARG A 109 -2.78 -5.12 10.37
N LEU A 110 -1.91 -4.55 9.53
CA LEU A 110 -2.11 -4.52 8.09
C LEU A 110 -2.09 -5.92 7.47
N VAL A 111 -1.19 -6.81 7.90
CA VAL A 111 -1.19 -8.22 7.45
C VAL A 111 -2.51 -8.89 7.83
N LEU A 112 -2.98 -8.71 9.06
CA LEU A 112 -4.25 -9.29 9.51
C LEU A 112 -5.46 -8.77 8.72
N ARG A 113 -5.43 -7.50 8.28
CA ARG A 113 -6.52 -6.88 7.51
C ARG A 113 -6.49 -7.25 6.03
N THR A 114 -5.31 -7.38 5.44
CA THR A 114 -5.12 -7.61 3.99
C THR A 114 -4.97 -9.09 3.65
N GLY A 115 -4.51 -9.92 4.58
CA GLY A 115 -4.09 -11.30 4.30
C GLY A 115 -2.82 -11.40 3.47
N LEU A 116 -2.10 -10.29 3.25
CA LEU A 116 -0.91 -10.22 2.41
C LEU A 116 0.34 -9.91 3.25
N ASN A 117 1.51 -10.27 2.72
CA ASN A 117 2.78 -9.88 3.34
C ASN A 117 2.96 -8.36 3.20
N ILE A 118 3.36 -7.70 4.28
CA ILE A 118 3.52 -6.25 4.34
C ILE A 118 4.98 -5.92 4.58
N VAL A 119 5.53 -5.02 3.77
CA VAL A 119 6.78 -4.31 4.07
C VAL A 119 6.43 -2.84 4.29
N LEU A 120 6.63 -2.34 5.50
CA LEU A 120 6.25 -0.98 5.91
C LEU A 120 7.50 -0.17 6.24
N ALA A 121 7.74 0.90 5.50
CA ALA A 121 8.67 1.95 5.88
C ALA A 121 7.88 3.11 6.49
N CYS A 122 8.21 3.52 7.72
CA CYS A 122 7.53 4.67 8.33
C CYS A 122 8.49 5.54 9.15
N ASN A 123 8.40 6.86 8.93
CA ASN A 123 9.10 7.89 9.71
C ASN A 123 8.08 8.77 10.44
N ILE A 124 7.42 8.22 11.47
CA ILE A 124 6.38 8.92 12.23
C ILE A 124 6.94 9.27 13.62
N PRO A 125 6.76 10.51 14.12
CA PRO A 125 7.16 10.89 15.47
C PRO A 125 6.46 10.02 16.53
N LYS A 126 7.24 9.44 17.45
CA LYS A 126 6.73 8.53 18.50
C LYS A 126 5.93 9.25 19.59
N ASP A 127 6.04 10.57 19.67
CA ASP A 127 5.42 11.38 20.73
C ASP A 127 3.94 11.69 20.45
N SER A 128 3.38 11.21 19.34
CA SER A 128 2.00 11.47 18.93
C SER A 128 1.25 10.18 18.55
N PRO A 129 0.73 9.42 19.53
CA PRO A 129 -0.07 8.21 19.26
C PRO A 129 -1.34 8.51 18.45
N MET A 130 -1.86 9.74 18.52
CA MET A 130 -3.00 10.19 17.71
C MET A 130 -2.64 10.27 16.22
N LEU A 131 -1.45 10.75 15.89
CA LEU A 131 -0.96 10.81 14.50
C LEU A 131 -0.78 9.41 13.93
N GLU A 132 -0.21 8.50 14.71
CA GLU A 132 -0.01 7.10 14.32
C GLU A 132 -1.34 6.40 14.01
N ALA A 133 -2.34 6.58 14.87
CA ALA A 133 -3.68 6.05 14.64
C ALA A 133 -4.35 6.66 13.40
N ALA A 134 -4.11 7.95 13.12
CA ALA A 134 -4.64 8.62 11.94
C ALA A 134 -3.98 8.11 10.64
N VAL A 135 -2.66 7.92 10.64
CA VAL A 135 -1.90 7.30 9.55
C VAL A 135 -2.46 5.91 9.25
N GLU A 136 -2.59 5.06 10.26
CA GLU A 136 -3.10 3.70 10.06
C GLU A 136 -4.52 3.71 9.51
N ARG A 137 -5.40 4.57 10.06
CA ARG A 137 -6.79 4.69 9.58
C ARG A 137 -6.84 5.07 8.11
N LYS A 138 -6.06 6.08 7.69
CA LYS A 138 -5.99 6.54 6.30
C LYS A 138 -5.43 5.46 5.37
N LEU A 139 -4.41 4.74 5.83
CA LEU A 139 -3.85 3.63 5.06
C LEU A 139 -4.88 2.52 4.87
N VAL A 140 -5.59 2.10 5.92
CA VAL A 140 -6.65 1.09 5.83
C VAL A 140 -7.78 1.54 4.91
N GLU A 141 -8.20 2.80 5.00
CA GLU A 141 -9.23 3.38 4.11
C GLU A 141 -8.79 3.32 2.65
N LYS A 142 -7.54 3.71 2.34
CA LYS A 142 -7.01 3.64 0.97
C LYS A 142 -6.83 2.20 0.48
N LEU A 143 -6.33 1.30 1.32
CA LEU A 143 -6.20 -0.12 0.96
C LEU A 143 -7.57 -0.76 0.67
N LYS A 144 -8.63 -0.38 1.40
CA LYS A 144 -10.01 -0.77 1.10
C LYS A 144 -10.47 -0.20 -0.25
N GLY A 145 -10.26 1.10 -0.48
CA GLY A 145 -10.63 1.76 -1.75
C GLY A 145 -9.90 1.18 -2.97
N LEU A 146 -8.70 0.64 -2.80
CA LEU A 146 -7.94 -0.06 -3.84
C LEU A 146 -8.32 -1.54 -4.00
N GLY A 147 -9.22 -2.07 -3.16
CA GLY A 147 -9.64 -3.47 -3.20
C GLY A 147 -8.62 -4.45 -2.61
N TYR A 148 -7.64 -3.98 -1.82
CA TYR A 148 -6.63 -4.84 -1.19
C TYR A 148 -7.08 -5.40 0.16
N ILE A 149 -8.20 -4.90 0.69
CA ILE A 149 -8.87 -5.42 1.89
C ILE A 149 -10.24 -5.89 1.44
N GLY A 150 -10.47 -7.20 1.50
CA GLY A 150 -11.77 -7.78 1.16
C GLY A 150 -12.86 -7.36 2.17
N PRO A 151 -14.14 -7.41 1.77
CA PRO A 151 -15.24 -7.32 2.73
C PRO A 151 -15.04 -8.39 3.79
N THR A 152 -14.96 -7.98 5.06
CA THR A 152 -14.79 -8.93 6.14
C THR A 152 -16.01 -9.86 6.12
N ALA A 153 -15.80 -11.17 6.10
CA ALA A 153 -16.86 -12.19 5.98
C ALA A 153 -17.92 -12.16 7.12
N GLY A 154 -17.90 -11.16 7.99
CA GLY A 154 -18.85 -10.94 9.08
C GLY A 154 -19.93 -9.87 8.84
N GLU A 155 -19.90 -9.11 7.74
CA GLU A 155 -20.93 -8.07 7.45
C GLU A 155 -22.07 -8.56 6.54
N ALA A 156 -22.00 -9.77 6.00
CA ALA A 156 -23.00 -10.30 5.07
C ALA A 156 -24.23 -10.96 5.73
N ASN A 157 -24.27 -11.09 7.07
CA ASN A 157 -25.26 -11.96 7.74
C ASN A 157 -26.38 -11.25 8.51
N ILE A 158 -26.54 -9.91 8.38
CA ILE A 158 -27.56 -9.17 9.15
C ILE A 158 -28.81 -8.81 8.31
N SER A 159 -28.88 -9.16 7.01
CA SER A 159 -30.01 -8.77 6.15
C SER A 159 -31.09 -9.84 5.92
N THR A 160 -31.04 -10.99 6.60
CA THR A 160 -32.07 -12.03 6.45
C THR A 160 -32.60 -12.51 7.79
N ALA A 161 -33.36 -11.65 8.46
CA ALA A 161 -34.37 -12.07 9.42
C ALA A 161 -35.63 -11.25 9.11
N ARG A 162 -36.53 -11.86 8.34
CA ARG A 162 -37.94 -11.45 8.21
C ARG A 162 -38.73 -12.15 9.31
#